data_AF-A0A8T4XZK9-F1
#
_entry.id   AF-A0A8T4XZK9-F1
#
_cell.length_a   1.000
_cell.length_b   1.000
_cell.length_c   1.000
_cell.angle_alpha   90.00
_cell.angle_beta   90.00
_cell.angle_gamma   90.00
#
_symmetry.space_group_name_H-M   'P 1'
#
loop_
_entity.id
_entity.type
_entity.pdbx_description
1 polymer ?
#
loop_
_entity_poly.entity_id
_entity_poly.type
_entity_poly.pdbx_seq_one_letter_code
_entity_poly.pdbx_strand_id
1 'polypeptide(L)'
;LIFSTSMSRVKAIFRSWFGSLEFEFSTVEELREKLNLVKTALEETSSMDFRELLKSGLTSEDFQPLRLRHFDVAEKGIQTSNVLEGVVEWGVDGPLIVASEKAKLSHYEAIGLLLYAFKEQKADPKTIALLLQNSGIKVSNVSARLKEMADSGRVFKPDQKDAVWKLSAQGQMWVEKTIIPKIRGGIL
;
A
#
# COMPACT_ATOMS: atom_id res chain seq x y z
N LEU A 1 -13.96 -12.79 -46.23
CA LEU A 1 -13.51 -11.94 -45.10
C LEU A 1 -14.66 -11.83 -44.13
N ILE A 2 -14.60 -12.49 -42.98
CA ILE A 2 -15.58 -12.32 -41.91
C ILE A 2 -14.76 -12.04 -40.64
N PHE A 3 -14.78 -10.79 -40.18
CA PHE A 3 -14.33 -10.43 -38.84
C PHE A 3 -15.56 -10.50 -37.92
N SER A 4 -15.50 -11.37 -36.91
CA SER A 4 -16.44 -11.40 -35.81
C SER A 4 -15.69 -11.00 -34.54
N THR A 5 -15.71 -9.72 -34.21
CA THR A 5 -15.22 -9.21 -32.92
C THR A 5 -16.33 -9.33 -31.88
N SER A 6 -16.34 -10.45 -31.16
CA SER A 6 -16.91 -10.46 -29.81
C SER A 6 -15.86 -9.83 -28.89
N MET A 7 -15.98 -8.54 -28.57
CA MET A 7 -15.19 -7.94 -27.50
C MET A 7 -15.66 -8.53 -26.16
N SER A 8 -14.89 -9.47 -25.63
CA SER A 8 -15.12 -10.06 -24.32
C SER A 8 -15.02 -8.96 -23.25
N ARG A 9 -16.13 -8.67 -22.56
CA ARG A 9 -16.10 -7.78 -21.38
C ARG A 9 -15.20 -8.41 -20.32
N VAL A 10 -14.26 -7.62 -19.80
CA VAL A 10 -13.36 -8.01 -18.72
C VAL A 10 -13.92 -7.48 -17.42
N LYS A 11 -14.01 -8.35 -16.42
CA LYS A 11 -14.39 -7.97 -15.05
C LYS A 11 -13.13 -7.79 -14.21
N ALA A 12 -12.84 -6.56 -13.77
CA ALA A 12 -11.85 -6.29 -12.74
C ALA A 12 -12.51 -6.20 -11.37
N ILE A 13 -11.92 -6.85 -10.38
CA ILE A 13 -12.34 -6.78 -8.98
C ILE A 13 -11.20 -6.14 -8.19
N PHE A 14 -11.41 -4.89 -7.76
CA PHE A 14 -10.48 -4.17 -6.92
C PHE A 14 -10.87 -4.34 -5.45
N ARG A 15 -10.06 -5.07 -4.69
CA ARG A 15 -10.28 -5.25 -3.25
C ARG A 15 -9.56 -4.16 -2.47
N SER A 16 -10.32 -3.43 -1.66
CA SER A 16 -9.86 -2.34 -0.82
C SER A 16 -10.33 -2.54 0.63
N TRP A 17 -9.85 -1.70 1.54
CA TRP A 17 -10.23 -1.71 2.96
C TRP A 17 -11.71 -1.32 3.17
N PHE A 18 -12.33 -0.61 2.22
CA PHE A 18 -13.75 -0.25 2.25
C PHE A 18 -14.66 -1.31 1.61
N GLY A 19 -14.10 -2.40 1.07
CA GLY A 19 -14.84 -3.45 0.36
C GLY A 19 -14.24 -3.74 -1.02
N SER A 20 -15.00 -4.42 -1.86
CA SER A 20 -14.62 -4.70 -3.25
C SER A 20 -15.36 -3.77 -4.21
N LEU A 21 -14.62 -3.19 -5.15
CA LEU A 21 -15.18 -2.53 -6.32
C LEU A 21 -15.08 -3.47 -7.50
N GLU A 22 -16.17 -3.60 -8.25
CA GLU A 22 -16.21 -4.43 -9.44
C GLU A 22 -16.48 -3.54 -10.65
N PHE A 23 -15.62 -3.64 -11.65
CA PHE A 23 -15.75 -2.92 -12.91
C PHE A 23 -15.83 -3.94 -14.04
N GLU A 24 -16.84 -3.84 -14.87
CA GLU A 24 -16.82 -4.47 -16.20
C GLU A 24 -16.33 -3.45 -17.20
N PHE A 25 -15.44 -3.80 -18.12
CA PHE A 25 -15.00 -2.90 -19.17
C PHE A 25 -14.60 -3.68 -20.41
N SER A 26 -14.65 -3.02 -21.55
CA SER A 26 -14.27 -3.59 -22.84
C SER A 26 -13.01 -2.94 -23.41
N THR A 27 -12.60 -1.78 -22.89
CA THR A 27 -11.42 -1.01 -23.32
C THR A 27 -10.64 -0.46 -22.13
N VAL A 28 -9.37 -0.11 -22.37
CA VAL A 28 -8.49 0.51 -21.37
C VAL A 28 -8.98 1.90 -20.98
N GLU A 29 -9.56 2.63 -21.94
CA GLU A 29 -10.17 3.94 -21.74
C GLU A 29 -11.36 3.85 -20.77
N GLU A 30 -12.23 2.86 -20.93
CA GLU A 30 -13.39 2.64 -20.04
C GLU A 30 -12.94 2.27 -18.60
N LEU A 31 -11.88 1.48 -18.46
CA LEU A 31 -11.28 1.21 -17.14
C LEU A 31 -10.71 2.48 -16.51
N ARG A 32 -9.99 3.30 -17.29
CA ARG A 32 -9.38 4.55 -16.81
C ARG A 32 -10.44 5.56 -16.35
N GLU A 33 -11.56 5.67 -17.07
CA GLU A 33 -12.69 6.52 -16.67
C GLU A 33 -13.26 6.06 -15.31
N LYS A 34 -13.52 4.77 -15.16
CA LYS A 34 -14.06 4.19 -13.91
C LYS A 34 -13.12 4.38 -12.72
N LEU A 35 -11.80 4.26 -12.92
CA LEU A 35 -10.81 4.50 -11.86
C LEU A 35 -10.70 5.98 -11.49
N ASN A 36 -10.84 6.89 -12.45
CA ASN A 36 -10.85 8.33 -12.16
C ASN A 36 -12.06 8.72 -11.33
N LEU A 37 -13.25 8.18 -11.61
CA LEU A 37 -14.45 8.41 -10.80
C LEU A 37 -14.24 8.00 -9.33
N VAL A 38 -13.63 6.85 -9.09
CA VAL A 38 -13.33 6.40 -7.72
C VAL A 38 -12.30 7.29 -7.05
N LYS A 39 -11.27 7.71 -7.77
CA LYS A 39 -10.25 8.63 -7.24
C LYS A 39 -10.88 9.96 -6.81
N THR A 40 -11.72 10.56 -7.65
CA THR A 40 -12.41 11.82 -7.34
C THR A 40 -13.34 11.65 -6.15
N ALA A 41 -14.13 10.57 -6.10
CA ALA A 41 -15.00 10.28 -4.95
C ALA A 41 -14.23 10.16 -3.64
N LEU A 42 -13.02 9.58 -3.65
CA LEU A 42 -12.16 9.46 -2.48
C LEU A 42 -11.56 10.81 -2.04
N GLU A 43 -11.27 11.70 -2.98
CA GLU A 43 -10.72 13.04 -2.72
C GLU A 43 -11.79 14.01 -2.18
N GLU A 44 -13.06 13.86 -2.60
CA GLU A 44 -14.18 14.68 -2.13
C GLU A 44 -14.74 14.23 -0.77
N THR A 45 -14.50 12.99 -0.35
CA THR A 45 -14.89 12.48 0.98
C THR A 45 -13.97 12.97 2.10
N SER A 46 -14.04 14.25 2.42
CA SER A 46 -13.65 14.76 3.75
C SER A 46 -14.87 15.07 4.64
N SER A 47 -16.11 14.96 4.15
CA SER A 47 -17.31 15.20 4.99
C SER A 47 -18.57 14.37 4.68
N MET A 48 -18.50 13.29 3.88
CA MET A 48 -19.63 12.39 3.64
C MET A 48 -19.20 10.93 3.73
N ASP A 49 -20.06 10.07 4.30
CA ASP A 49 -19.83 8.63 4.36
C ASP A 49 -19.76 8.07 2.93
N PHE A 50 -18.57 7.67 2.50
CA PHE A 50 -18.26 7.09 1.18
C PHE A 50 -19.24 5.97 0.79
N ARG A 51 -19.84 5.29 1.77
CA ARG A 51 -20.85 4.25 1.56
C ARG A 51 -22.20 4.79 1.08
N GLU A 52 -22.61 5.98 1.52
CA GLU A 52 -23.85 6.63 1.06
C GLU A 52 -23.68 7.16 -0.37
N LEU A 53 -22.47 7.60 -0.73
CA LEU A 53 -22.12 8.07 -2.06
C LEU A 53 -22.07 6.94 -3.10
N LEU A 54 -21.66 5.72 -2.70
CA LEU A 54 -21.78 4.53 -3.55
C LEU A 54 -23.23 4.06 -3.73
N LYS A 55 -24.09 4.27 -2.73
CA LYS A 55 -25.52 3.92 -2.82
C LYS A 55 -26.31 4.91 -3.67
N SER A 56 -25.88 6.16 -3.77
CA SER A 56 -26.60 7.21 -4.50
C SER A 56 -26.49 7.08 -6.03
N GLY A 57 -25.69 6.14 -6.55
CA GLY A 57 -25.59 5.89 -7.99
C GLY A 57 -25.00 7.09 -8.72
N LEU A 58 -23.68 7.28 -8.58
CA LEU A 58 -22.95 8.34 -9.29
C LEU A 58 -23.17 8.25 -10.80
N THR A 59 -23.52 9.36 -11.43
CA THR A 59 -23.63 9.45 -12.89
C THR A 59 -22.47 10.25 -13.47
N SER A 60 -22.04 9.93 -14.69
CA SER A 60 -20.93 10.62 -15.37
C SER A 60 -21.17 12.13 -15.58
N GLU A 61 -22.39 12.63 -15.38
CA GLU A 61 -22.75 14.04 -15.58
C GLU A 61 -22.39 14.93 -14.37
N ASP A 62 -22.13 14.33 -13.20
CA ASP A 62 -21.83 15.04 -11.96
C ASP A 62 -20.38 15.58 -11.89
N PHE A 63 -19.51 15.15 -12.82
CA PHE A 63 -18.08 15.45 -12.78
C PHE A 63 -17.62 16.16 -14.06
N GLN A 64 -17.55 17.49 -14.03
CA GLN A 64 -16.93 18.28 -15.10
C GLN A 64 -15.39 18.23 -14.99
N PRO A 65 -14.65 18.19 -16.11
CA PRO A 65 -13.26 17.76 -16.12
C PRO A 65 -12.28 18.86 -15.73
N LEU A 66 -11.52 18.64 -14.65
CA LEU A 66 -10.22 19.29 -14.49
C LEU A 66 -9.26 18.69 -15.52
N ARG A 67 -8.80 19.53 -16.46
CA ARG A 67 -7.79 19.20 -17.48
C ARG A 67 -6.59 18.49 -16.84
N LEU A 68 -6.51 17.18 -17.05
CA LEU A 68 -5.35 16.36 -16.69
C LEU A 68 -4.23 16.63 -17.70
N ARG A 69 -3.13 17.20 -17.19
CA ARG A 69 -1.83 17.13 -17.87
C ARG A 69 -1.43 15.66 -17.99
N HIS A 70 -0.93 15.30 -19.17
CA HIS A 70 -0.39 13.98 -19.51
C HIS A 70 0.42 13.39 -18.35
N PHE A 71 -0.08 12.30 -17.78
CA PHE A 71 0.72 11.38 -16.99
C PHE A 71 1.12 10.24 -17.93
N ASP A 72 2.33 10.36 -18.48
CA ASP A 72 3.01 9.23 -19.09
C ASP A 72 3.29 8.21 -17.98
N VAL A 73 2.54 7.11 -17.97
CA VAL A 73 2.87 5.93 -17.16
C VAL A 73 4.03 5.25 -17.89
N ALA A 74 5.24 5.74 -17.64
CA ALA A 74 6.42 4.94 -17.90
C ALA A 74 6.38 3.75 -16.92
N GLU A 75 6.32 2.53 -17.46
CA GLU A 75 6.69 1.31 -16.76
C GLU A 75 8.19 1.34 -16.42
N LYS A 76 8.58 2.26 -15.54
CA LYS A 76 9.80 2.10 -14.76
C LYS A 76 9.42 1.14 -13.64
N GLY A 77 9.86 -0.12 -13.78
CA GLY A 77 10.09 -0.96 -12.62
C GLY A 77 10.78 -0.09 -11.58
N ILE A 78 10.17 0.03 -10.39
CA ILE A 78 10.71 0.80 -9.28
C ILE A 78 12.03 0.15 -8.92
N GLN A 79 13.09 0.60 -9.56
CA GLN A 79 14.41 0.60 -8.97
C GLN A 79 14.25 1.51 -7.75
N THR A 80 14.28 0.91 -6.57
CA THR A 80 14.37 1.59 -5.27
C THR A 80 15.71 2.32 -5.20
N SER A 81 15.92 3.36 -6.01
CA SER A 81 17.09 4.22 -5.88
C SER A 81 16.89 5.13 -4.66
N ASN A 82 17.54 4.72 -3.57
CA ASN A 82 17.99 5.45 -2.38
C ASN A 82 17.01 6.02 -1.33
N VAL A 83 15.72 5.66 -1.32
CA VAL A 83 14.85 6.06 -0.19
C VAL A 83 15.24 5.37 1.13
N LEU A 84 15.74 4.13 1.05
CA LEU A 84 16.17 3.35 2.23
C LEU A 84 17.68 3.39 2.48
N GLU A 85 18.44 4.10 1.66
CA GLU A 85 19.89 4.25 1.86
C GLU A 85 20.18 4.90 3.22
N GLY A 86 21.09 4.30 3.98
CA GLY A 86 21.42 4.71 5.35
C GLY A 86 20.30 4.48 6.38
N VAL A 87 19.21 3.83 5.98
CA VAL A 87 18.07 3.47 6.84
C VAL A 87 17.97 1.95 6.99
N VAL A 88 18.12 1.23 5.88
CA VAL A 88 18.14 -0.23 5.81
C VAL A 88 19.33 -0.68 4.97
N GLU A 89 20.04 -1.69 5.46
CA GLU A 89 21.11 -2.40 4.74
C GLU A 89 20.71 -3.86 4.53
N TRP A 90 21.16 -4.47 3.43
CA TRP A 90 20.87 -5.88 3.15
C TRP A 90 21.99 -6.77 3.68
N GLY A 91 21.65 -7.62 4.66
CA GLY A 91 22.52 -8.68 5.17
C GLY A 91 22.19 -10.04 4.53
N VAL A 92 22.92 -11.07 4.96
CA VAL A 92 22.75 -12.47 4.48
C VAL A 92 21.35 -13.00 4.78
N ASP A 93 20.80 -12.66 5.94
CA ASP A 93 19.49 -13.14 6.39
C ASP A 93 18.31 -12.27 5.90
N GLY A 94 18.60 -11.11 5.31
CA GLY A 94 17.60 -10.14 4.85
C GLY A 94 17.90 -8.68 5.24
N PRO A 95 16.91 -7.78 5.12
CA PRO A 95 17.07 -6.37 5.44
C PRO A 95 17.29 -6.15 6.94
N LEU A 96 18.24 -5.29 7.27
CA LEU A 96 18.61 -4.86 8.62
C LEU A 96 18.39 -3.36 8.75
N ILE A 97 17.75 -2.93 9.83
CA ILE A 97 17.56 -1.50 10.11
C ILE A 97 18.85 -0.95 10.71
N VAL A 98 19.47 0.00 10.02
CA VAL A 98 20.72 0.69 10.43
C VAL A 98 20.50 2.16 10.74
N ALA A 99 19.24 2.61 10.77
CA ALA A 99 18.86 3.97 11.10
C ALA A 99 19.45 4.43 12.44
N SER A 100 19.80 5.72 12.53
CA SER A 100 20.38 6.32 13.75
C SER A 100 19.50 6.08 14.98
N GLU A 101 20.11 5.74 16.12
CA GLU A 101 19.42 5.58 17.41
C GLU A 101 18.58 6.81 17.82
N LYS A 102 18.96 8.00 17.33
CA LYS A 102 18.21 9.24 17.55
C LYS A 102 16.78 9.20 16.97
N ALA A 103 16.53 8.36 15.96
CA ALA A 103 15.22 8.23 15.33
C ALA A 103 14.15 7.63 16.27
N LYS A 104 14.54 6.93 17.35
CA LYS A 104 13.64 6.33 18.35
C LYS A 104 12.40 5.67 17.72
N LEU A 105 12.64 4.64 16.92
CA LEU A 105 11.57 3.87 16.30
C LEU A 105 10.80 3.07 17.35
N SER A 106 9.49 3.16 17.33
CA SER A 106 8.61 2.24 18.04
C SER A 106 8.66 0.85 17.39
N HIS A 107 8.21 -0.18 18.11
CA HIS A 107 8.14 -1.53 17.58
C HIS A 107 7.30 -1.62 16.29
N TYR A 108 6.21 -0.86 16.21
CA TYR A 108 5.36 -0.83 15.01
C TYR A 108 6.09 -0.20 13.82
N GLU A 109 6.79 0.91 14.05
CA GLU A 109 7.52 1.60 12.98
C GLU A 109 8.66 0.73 12.46
N ALA A 110 9.36 0.04 13.36
CA ALA A 110 10.40 -0.91 12.98
C ALA A 110 9.84 -2.08 12.16
N ILE A 111 8.72 -2.68 12.57
CA ILE A 111 8.05 -3.75 11.80
C ILE A 111 7.60 -3.24 10.43
N GLY A 112 6.97 -2.07 10.37
CA GLY A 112 6.50 -1.46 9.13
C GLY A 112 7.63 -1.17 8.14
N LEU A 113 8.72 -0.57 8.64
CA LEU A 113 9.92 -0.27 7.85
C LEU A 113 10.59 -1.55 7.34
N LEU A 114 10.69 -2.58 8.18
CA LEU A 114 11.27 -3.87 7.79
C LEU A 114 10.44 -4.53 6.69
N LEU A 115 9.12 -4.60 6.87
CA LEU A 115 8.22 -5.12 5.83
C LEU A 115 8.35 -4.31 4.54
N TYR A 116 8.37 -2.99 4.62
CA TYR A 116 8.55 -2.11 3.46
C TYR A 116 9.83 -2.41 2.66
N ALA A 117 10.91 -2.80 3.33
CA ALA A 117 12.18 -3.13 2.68
C ALA A 117 12.15 -4.44 1.87
N PHE A 118 11.25 -5.37 2.16
CA PHE A 118 11.11 -6.60 1.38
C PHE A 118 10.48 -6.32 0.02
N LYS A 119 10.98 -7.00 -1.03
CA LYS A 119 10.44 -6.88 -2.41
C LYS A 119 8.93 -7.09 -2.50
N GLU A 120 8.39 -8.07 -1.77
CA GLU A 120 6.94 -8.36 -1.75
C GLU A 120 6.21 -7.75 -0.54
N GLN A 121 6.93 -6.98 0.26
CA GLN A 121 6.49 -6.35 1.49
C GLN A 121 5.83 -7.29 2.50
N LYS A 122 6.31 -8.54 2.55
CA LYS A 122 5.73 -9.61 3.36
C LYS A 122 6.80 -10.45 4.04
N ALA A 123 6.49 -10.94 5.23
CA ALA A 123 7.31 -11.87 6.00
C ALA A 123 6.47 -12.56 7.08
N ASP A 124 6.93 -13.70 7.58
CA ASP A 124 6.34 -14.34 8.75
C ASP A 124 6.90 -13.74 10.08
N PRO A 125 6.19 -13.91 11.21
CA PRO A 125 6.59 -13.33 12.49
C PRO A 125 7.96 -13.76 12.99
N LYS A 126 8.42 -14.99 12.69
CA LYS A 126 9.72 -15.47 13.15
C LYS A 126 10.84 -14.76 12.39
N THR A 127 10.69 -14.63 11.07
CA THR A 127 11.62 -13.87 10.23
C THR A 127 11.69 -12.40 10.67
N ILE A 128 10.55 -11.77 10.94
CA ILE A 128 10.50 -10.38 11.44
C ILE A 128 11.22 -10.27 12.79
N ALA A 129 10.97 -11.19 13.73
CA ALA A 129 11.61 -11.18 15.04
C ALA A 129 13.14 -11.31 14.95
N LEU A 130 13.62 -12.23 14.11
CA LEU A 130 15.05 -12.45 13.89
C LEU A 130 15.73 -11.20 13.32
N LEU A 131 15.15 -10.60 12.27
CA LEU A 131 15.75 -9.42 11.63
C LEU A 131 15.71 -8.17 12.52
N LEU A 132 14.65 -7.99 13.31
CA LEU A 132 14.60 -6.93 14.32
C LEU A 132 15.67 -7.13 15.39
N GLN A 133 15.86 -8.36 15.87
CA GLN A 133 16.92 -8.70 16.82
C GLN A 133 18.31 -8.42 16.23
N ASN A 134 18.56 -8.83 14.98
CA ASN A 134 19.81 -8.57 14.27
C ASN A 134 20.03 -7.07 14.01
N SER A 135 18.95 -6.28 13.94
CA SER A 135 18.98 -4.81 13.87
C SER A 135 19.13 -4.15 15.25
N GLY A 136 19.34 -4.92 16.33
CA GLY A 136 19.46 -4.40 17.70
C GLY A 136 18.13 -4.00 18.36
N ILE A 137 16.99 -4.27 17.72
CA ILE A 137 15.65 -3.87 18.20
C ILE A 137 14.98 -5.06 18.88
N LYS A 138 14.82 -4.98 20.20
CA LYS A 138 14.18 -6.05 20.99
C LYS A 138 12.67 -5.89 21.01
N VAL A 139 11.97 -6.76 20.28
CA VAL A 139 10.50 -6.84 20.32
C VAL A 139 10.08 -8.13 21.03
N SER A 140 9.37 -7.99 22.16
CA SER A 140 9.00 -9.14 23.00
C SER A 140 7.94 -10.06 22.39
N ASN A 141 7.03 -9.53 21.57
CA ASN A 141 5.98 -10.33 20.91
C ASN A 141 5.57 -9.73 19.56
N VAL A 142 6.25 -10.13 18.50
CA VAL A 142 6.00 -9.65 17.13
C VAL A 142 4.58 -10.00 16.66
N SER A 143 4.08 -11.21 16.96
CA SER A 143 2.75 -11.64 16.54
C SER A 143 1.64 -10.77 17.12
N ALA A 144 1.74 -10.38 18.40
CA ALA A 144 0.79 -9.46 19.02
C ALA A 144 0.82 -8.07 18.36
N ARG A 145 2.02 -7.54 18.06
CA ARG A 145 2.16 -6.25 17.37
C ARG A 145 1.59 -6.27 15.95
N LEU A 146 1.80 -7.37 15.21
CA LEU A 146 1.21 -7.53 13.89
C LEU A 146 -0.32 -7.57 13.93
N LYS A 147 -0.91 -8.21 14.95
CA LYS A 147 -2.36 -8.19 15.16
C LYS A 147 -2.88 -6.77 15.39
N GLU A 148 -2.25 -6.02 16.29
CA GLU A 148 -2.62 -4.61 16.54
C GLU A 148 -2.41 -3.72 15.31
N MET A 149 -1.38 -3.97 14.50
CA MET A 149 -1.18 -3.30 13.22
C MET A 149 -2.26 -3.66 12.21
N ALA A 150 -2.79 -4.87 12.25
CA ALA A 150 -3.90 -5.31 11.40
C ALA A 150 -5.21 -4.63 11.81
N ASP A 151 -5.47 -4.54 13.12
CA ASP A 151 -6.63 -3.85 13.68
C ASP A 151 -6.63 -2.36 13.30
N SER A 152 -5.45 -1.77 13.06
CA SER A 152 -5.27 -0.40 12.58
C SER A 152 -5.05 -0.26 11.06
N GLY A 153 -5.25 -1.34 10.29
CA GLY A 153 -5.21 -1.33 8.82
C GLY A 153 -3.82 -1.24 8.18
N ARG A 154 -2.74 -1.32 8.96
CA ARG A 154 -1.35 -1.15 8.46
C ARG A 154 -0.75 -2.42 7.85
N VAL A 155 -1.22 -3.58 8.30
CA VAL A 155 -0.81 -4.89 7.76
C VAL A 155 -2.03 -5.79 7.58
N PHE A 156 -1.88 -6.85 6.81
CA PHE A 156 -2.91 -7.87 6.66
C PHE A 156 -2.28 -9.24 6.39
N LYS A 157 -3.07 -10.30 6.54
CA LYS A 157 -2.70 -11.64 6.08
C LYS A 157 -3.23 -11.86 4.66
N PRO A 158 -2.38 -12.10 3.65
CA PRO A 158 -2.84 -12.42 2.29
C PRO A 158 -3.66 -13.72 2.23
N ASP A 159 -3.28 -14.71 3.04
CA ASP A 159 -4.05 -15.93 3.29
C ASP A 159 -4.24 -16.09 4.80
N GLN A 160 -5.48 -16.28 5.25
CA GLN A 160 -5.83 -16.43 6.66
C GLN A 160 -5.22 -17.69 7.29
N LYS A 161 -4.93 -18.71 6.49
CA LYS A 161 -4.31 -19.97 6.94
C LYS A 161 -2.79 -19.90 7.06
N ASP A 162 -2.17 -18.90 6.43
CA ASP A 162 -0.73 -18.71 6.45
C ASP A 162 -0.29 -17.86 7.67
N ALA A 163 0.97 -18.03 8.07
CA ALA A 163 1.64 -17.21 9.06
C ALA A 163 2.16 -15.88 8.47
N VAL A 164 2.21 -15.74 7.14
CA VAL A 164 2.76 -14.56 6.46
C VAL A 164 1.87 -13.33 6.63
N TRP A 165 2.50 -12.21 6.96
CA TRP A 165 1.90 -10.88 7.02
C TRP A 165 2.46 -9.99 5.92
N LYS A 166 1.63 -9.11 5.38
CA LYS A 166 1.99 -8.16 4.32
C LYS A 166 1.62 -6.73 4.72
N LEU A 167 2.48 -5.77 4.35
CA LEU A 167 2.18 -4.35 4.49
C LEU A 167 0.98 -3.99 3.59
N SER A 168 0.00 -3.28 4.14
CA SER A 168 -1.11 -2.74 3.34
C SER A 168 -0.66 -1.49 2.57
N ALA A 169 -1.46 -1.02 1.61
CA ALA A 169 -1.20 0.27 0.96
C ALA A 169 -1.16 1.43 1.98
N GLN A 170 -2.04 1.40 2.99
CA GLN A 170 -2.02 2.37 4.09
C GLN A 170 -0.75 2.27 4.93
N GLY A 171 -0.29 1.05 5.22
CA GLY A 171 0.99 0.80 5.90
C GLY A 171 2.16 1.32 5.09
N GLN A 172 2.15 1.13 3.77
CA GLN A 172 3.17 1.64 2.86
C GLN A 172 3.24 3.17 2.90
N MET A 173 2.09 3.85 2.74
CA MET A 173 2.02 5.30 2.82
C MET A 173 2.48 5.83 4.18
N TRP A 174 2.13 5.14 5.27
CA TRP A 174 2.59 5.49 6.60
C TRP A 174 4.12 5.41 6.74
N VAL A 175 4.76 4.38 6.18
CA VAL A 175 6.23 4.29 6.16
C VAL A 175 6.83 5.45 5.38
N GLU A 176 6.33 5.71 4.17
CA GLU A 176 6.86 6.74 3.27
C GLU A 176 6.66 8.17 3.78
N LYS A 177 5.51 8.46 4.39
CA LYS A 177 5.12 9.82 4.79
C LYS A 177 5.39 10.15 6.25
N THR A 178 5.58 9.15 7.10
CA THR A 178 5.79 9.36 8.54
C THR A 178 7.14 8.84 9.00
N ILE A 179 7.42 7.55 8.75
CA ILE A 179 8.59 6.89 9.34
C ILE A 179 9.89 7.36 8.70
N ILE A 180 9.99 7.31 7.37
CA ILE A 180 11.20 7.71 6.66
C ILE A 180 11.54 9.20 6.92
N PRO A 181 10.59 10.15 6.84
CA PRO A 181 10.85 11.55 7.21
C PRO A 181 11.34 11.69 8.65
N LYS A 182 10.71 11.01 9.61
CA LYS A 182 11.13 11.01 11.03
C LYS A 182 12.60 10.55 11.19
N ILE A 183 12.99 9.47 10.53
CA ILE A 183 14.37 8.96 10.57
C ILE A 183 15.36 9.96 9.98
N ARG A 184 14.98 10.64 8.89
CA ARG A 184 15.82 11.62 8.19
C ARG A 184 15.85 13.00 8.87
N GLY A 185 15.19 13.18 10.01
CA GLY A 185 15.13 14.46 10.73
C GLY A 185 14.18 15.48 10.08
N GLY A 186 13.21 15.03 9.28
CA GLY A 186 12.14 15.86 8.77
C GLY A 186 11.25 16.33 9.92
N ILE A 187 11.18 17.65 10.11
CA ILE A 187 10.23 18.32 11.00
C ILE A 187 8.82 17.94 10.53
N LEU A 188 8.06 17.25 11.38
CA LEU A 188 6.60 17.08 11.24
C LEU A 188 5.91 18.21 11.99
#